data_AF-A0A819C9S8-F1
#
_entry.id   AF-A0A819C9S8-F1
#
_cell.length_a   1.000
_cell.length_b   1.000
_cell.length_c   1.000
_cell.angle_alpha   90.00
_cell.angle_beta   90.00
_cell.angle_gamma   90.00
#
_symmetry.space_group_name_H-M   'P 1'
#
loop_
_entity.id
_entity.type
_entity.pdbx_description
1 polymer ?
#
loop_
_entity_poly.entity_id
_entity_poly.type
_entity_poly.pdbx_seq_one_letter_code
_entity_poly.pdbx_strand_id
1 'polypeptide(L)'
;MFKDVILRLPRDNHAKQQMIEFCQHYYCGNEKELKFIHEFEDDYKSNMAIRCLATEYEKLQKTDEKIIMLYRGLKMEEEELKTLKQNEDRLISTNGFLSTSRS
;
A
#
# COMPACT_ATOMS: atom_id res chain seq x y z
N MET A 1 -7.52 -9.73 -1.69
CA MET A 1 -8.52 -9.29 -2.69
C MET A 1 -8.76 -7.78 -2.63
N PHE A 2 -9.51 -7.22 -1.65
CA PHE A 2 -9.76 -5.76 -1.61
C PHE A 2 -8.48 -4.91 -1.51
N LYS A 3 -7.51 -5.38 -0.70
CA LYS A 3 -6.17 -4.74 -0.56
C LYS A 3 -5.36 -4.73 -1.86
N ASP A 4 -5.42 -5.79 -2.67
CA ASP A 4 -4.62 -5.93 -3.89
C ASP A 4 -5.11 -5.03 -5.03
N VAL A 5 -6.41 -4.73 -5.02
CA VAL A 5 -7.07 -3.83 -5.97
C VAL A 5 -6.74 -2.37 -5.64
N ILE A 6 -6.79 -1.99 -4.36
CA ILE A 6 -6.43 -0.64 -3.89
C ILE A 6 -4.98 -0.28 -4.25
N LEU A 7 -4.05 -1.23 -4.19
CA LEU A 7 -2.63 -1.00 -4.49
C LEU A 7 -2.33 -0.83 -5.99
N ARG A 8 -3.28 -1.16 -6.88
CA ARG A 8 -3.09 -1.11 -8.34
C ARG A 8 -3.86 0.01 -9.03
N LEU A 9 -4.67 0.77 -8.28
CA LEU A 9 -5.49 1.82 -8.85
C LEU A 9 -4.75 3.17 -8.89
N PRO A 10 -4.82 3.91 -10.01
CA PRO A 10 -4.39 5.30 -10.04
C PRO A 10 -5.22 6.10 -9.03
N ARG A 11 -4.57 7.05 -8.33
CA ARG A 11 -5.19 7.91 -7.30
C ARG A 11 -6.09 8.99 -7.91
N ASP A 12 -6.91 8.62 -8.89
CA ASP A 12 -7.89 9.50 -9.50
C ASP A 12 -9.31 9.14 -9.00
N ASN A 13 -10.20 10.13 -8.96
CA ASN A 13 -11.56 9.95 -8.46
C ASN A 13 -12.39 9.00 -9.34
N HIS A 14 -12.04 8.85 -10.61
CA HIS A 14 -12.75 8.02 -11.57
C HIS A 14 -12.44 6.51 -11.37
N ALA A 15 -11.21 6.19 -10.99
CA ALA A 15 -10.72 4.87 -10.62
C ALA A 15 -11.26 4.45 -9.25
N LYS A 16 -11.36 5.39 -8.29
CA LYS A 16 -12.09 5.18 -7.02
C LYS A 16 -13.53 4.76 -7.31
N GLN A 17 -14.24 5.49 -8.17
CA GLN A 17 -15.65 5.22 -8.45
C GLN A 17 -15.86 3.85 -9.12
N GLN A 18 -15.07 3.53 -10.15
CA GLN A 18 -15.12 2.22 -10.80
C GLN A 18 -14.83 1.06 -9.84
N MET A 19 -13.92 1.25 -8.88
CA MET A 19 -13.64 0.24 -7.86
C MET A 19 -14.83 0.01 -6.94
N ILE A 20 -15.45 1.10 -6.46
CA ILE A 20 -16.60 1.02 -5.57
C ILE A 20 -17.76 0.32 -6.27
N GLU A 21 -18.05 0.69 -7.52
CA GLU A 21 -19.08 0.03 -8.32
C GLU A 21 -18.80 -1.47 -8.52
N PHE A 22 -17.56 -1.84 -8.82
CA PHE A 22 -17.17 -3.23 -8.96
C PHE A 22 -17.35 -4.02 -7.66
N CYS A 23 -16.94 -3.45 -6.53
CA CYS A 23 -17.06 -4.09 -5.21
C CYS A 23 -18.52 -4.19 -4.76
N GLN A 24 -19.34 -3.17 -4.99
CA GLN A 24 -20.78 -3.21 -4.71
C GLN A 24 -21.48 -4.31 -5.52
N HIS A 25 -21.11 -4.47 -6.79
CA HIS A 25 -21.65 -5.54 -7.63
C HIS A 25 -21.20 -6.94 -7.15
N TYR A 26 -19.92 -7.08 -6.79
CA TYR A 26 -19.35 -8.36 -6.38
C TYR A 26 -19.86 -8.86 -5.02
N TYR A 27 -20.07 -7.95 -4.07
CA TYR A 27 -20.57 -8.27 -2.73
C TYR A 27 -22.10 -8.08 -2.59
N CYS A 28 -22.82 -8.03 -3.70
CA CYS A 28 -24.27 -7.97 -3.71
C CYS A 28 -24.87 -9.13 -2.91
N GLY A 29 -25.63 -8.84 -1.84
CA GLY A 29 -26.20 -9.81 -0.92
C GLY A 29 -25.41 -10.04 0.38
N ASN A 30 -24.24 -9.41 0.56
CA ASN A 30 -23.50 -9.41 1.82
C ASN A 30 -23.56 -8.02 2.47
N GLU A 31 -24.59 -7.79 3.28
CA GLU A 31 -24.86 -6.49 3.93
C GLU A 31 -23.68 -5.97 4.77
N LYS A 32 -22.89 -6.87 5.37
CA LYS A 32 -21.73 -6.46 6.18
C LYS A 32 -20.62 -5.84 5.32
N GLU A 33 -20.26 -6.51 4.22
CA GLU A 33 -19.22 -6.03 3.31
C GLU A 33 -19.68 -4.77 2.56
N LEU A 34 -20.96 -4.69 2.18
CA LEU A 34 -21.54 -3.49 1.58
C LEU A 34 -21.48 -2.28 2.51
N LYS A 35 -21.75 -2.48 3.81
CA LYS A 35 -21.62 -1.40 4.80
C LYS A 35 -20.18 -0.90 4.92
N PHE A 36 -19.19 -1.80 4.91
CA PHE A 36 -17.78 -1.42 4.89
C PHE A 36 -17.39 -0.66 3.62
N ILE A 37 -17.93 -1.03 2.46
CA ILE A 37 -17.68 -0.31 1.20
C ILE A 37 -18.25 1.11 1.25
N HIS A 38 -19.44 1.30 1.82
CA HIS A 38 -20.03 2.63 1.98
C HIS A 38 -19.32 3.48 3.03
N GLU A 39 -18.93 2.92 4.18
CA GLU A 39 -18.11 3.62 5.17
C GLU A 39 -16.75 4.03 4.57
N PHE A 40 -16.17 3.16 3.74
CA PHE A 40 -14.98 3.49 2.97
C PHE A 40 -15.24 4.59 1.95
N GLU A 41 -16.34 4.57 1.19
CA GLU A 41 -16.69 5.62 0.23
C GLU A 41 -16.73 7.01 0.87
N ASP A 42 -17.35 7.07 2.07
CA ASP A 42 -17.64 8.29 2.83
C ASP A 42 -16.40 8.84 3.60
N ASP A 43 -15.57 7.97 4.20
CA ASP A 43 -14.36 8.38 4.94
C ASP A 43 -13.09 8.46 4.07
N TYR A 44 -13.13 7.95 2.82
CA TYR A 44 -11.94 7.92 1.98
C TYR A 44 -11.55 9.31 1.48
N LYS A 45 -10.52 9.86 2.13
CA LYS A 45 -9.73 10.99 1.65
C LYS A 45 -8.36 10.49 1.17
N SER A 46 -7.91 10.95 0.00
CA SER A 46 -6.61 10.55 -0.60
C SER A 46 -5.41 10.77 0.36
N ASN A 47 -5.51 11.76 1.27
CA ASN A 47 -4.50 12.02 2.30
C ASN A 47 -4.49 10.99 3.45
N MET A 48 -5.55 10.19 3.62
CA MET A 48 -5.65 9.13 4.61
C MET A 48 -4.77 7.93 4.27
N ALA A 49 -4.53 7.67 2.97
CA ALA A 49 -3.70 6.54 2.53
C ALA A 49 -2.25 6.65 3.02
N ILE A 50 -1.69 7.87 3.03
CA ILE A 50 -0.35 8.15 3.59
C ILE A 50 -0.38 7.93 5.11
N ARG A 51 -1.44 8.37 5.78
CA ARG A 51 -1.60 8.21 7.23
C ARG A 51 -1.74 6.74 7.64
N CYS A 52 -2.47 5.94 6.88
CA CYS A 52 -2.60 4.50 7.12
C CYS A 52 -1.24 3.80 6.98
N LEU A 53 -0.44 4.14 5.96
CA LEU A 53 0.92 3.59 5.82
C LEU A 53 1.83 3.96 7.00
N ALA A 54 1.79 5.22 7.45
CA ALA A 54 2.55 5.67 8.62
C ALA A 54 2.10 4.96 9.90
N THR A 55 0.79 4.76 10.06
CA THR A 55 0.20 4.07 11.22
C THR A 55 0.57 2.59 11.23
N GLU A 56 0.61 1.92 10.08
CA GLU A 56 1.08 0.52 9.98
C GLU A 56 2.58 0.41 10.28
N TYR A 57 3.39 1.38 9.83
CA TYR A 57 4.82 1.43 10.17
C TYR A 57 5.05 1.54 11.68
N GLU A 58 4.28 2.36 12.37
CA GLU A 58 4.35 2.49 13.84
C GLU A 58 3.91 1.21 14.57
N LYS A 59 2.96 0.45 14.01
CA LYS A 59 2.55 -0.84 14.56
C LYS A 59 3.66 -1.89 14.43
N LEU A 60 4.35 -1.93 13.29
CA LEU A 60 5.48 -2.83 13.06
C LEU A 60 6.67 -2.56 13.99
N GLN A 61 6.86 -1.31 14.45
CA GLN A 61 7.90 -0.99 15.43
C GLN A 61 7.55 -1.44 16.86
N LYS A 62 6.27 -1.65 17.18
CA LYS A 62 5.82 -2.04 18.53
C LYS A 62 5.70 -3.55 18.72
N THR A 63 5.73 -4.32 17.64
CA THR A 63 5.73 -5.78 17.68
C THR A 63 7.12 -6.30 17.96
N ASP A 64 7.25 -7.17 18.97
CA ASP A 64 8.48 -7.90 19.35
C ASP A 64 8.82 -9.02 18.34
N GLU A 65 8.49 -8.79 17.07
CA GLU A 65 8.73 -9.71 15.98
C GLU A 65 10.21 -9.71 15.61
N LYS A 66 10.76 -10.92 15.38
CA LYS A 66 12.16 -11.08 14.98
C LYS A 66 12.45 -10.26 13.73
N ILE A 67 13.34 -9.28 13.87
CA ILE A 67 13.93 -8.55 12.75
C ILE A 67 14.67 -9.57 11.88
N ILE A 68 14.16 -9.80 10.65
CA ILE A 68 14.82 -10.63 9.65
C ILE A 68 15.55 -9.74 8.65
N MET A 69 16.85 -9.98 8.47
CA MET A 69 17.64 -9.29 7.46
C MET A 69 17.58 -10.07 6.14
N LEU A 70 17.26 -9.37 5.06
CA LEU A 70 17.08 -9.92 3.72
C LEU A 70 17.86 -9.10 2.70
N TYR A 71 18.28 -9.74 1.61
CA TYR A 71 19.08 -9.10 0.57
C TYR A 71 18.40 -9.20 -0.79
N ARG A 72 18.60 -8.17 -1.63
CA ARG A 72 18.20 -8.19 -3.04
C ARG A 72 19.21 -7.43 -3.91
N GLY A 73 19.52 -8.00 -5.07
CA GLY A 73 20.25 -7.29 -6.12
C GLY A 73 19.30 -6.42 -6.94
N LEU A 74 19.72 -5.21 -7.27
CA LEU A 74 19.00 -4.33 -8.20
C LEU A 74 20.01 -3.69 -9.14
N LYS A 75 19.79 -3.85 -10.46
CA LYS A 75 20.51 -3.06 -11.46
C LYS A 75 19.83 -1.70 -11.55
N MET A 76 20.60 -0.63 -11.39
CA MET A 76 20.12 0.76 -11.43
C MET A 76 21.18 1.67 -12.03
N GLU A 77 20.79 2.87 -12.45
CA GLU A 77 21.71 3.88 -12.96
C GLU A 77 22.46 4.60 -11.81
N GLU A 78 23.64 5.14 -12.11
CA GLU A 78 24.48 5.80 -11.10
C GLU A 78 23.80 7.03 -10.48
N GLU A 79 23.03 7.77 -11.28
CA GLU A 79 22.29 8.95 -10.81
C GLU A 79 21.13 8.59 -9.88
N GLU A 80 20.43 7.48 -10.15
CA GLU A 80 19.42 6.94 -9.24
C GLU A 80 20.04 6.51 -7.91
N LEU A 81 21.22 5.88 -7.96
CA LEU A 81 21.97 5.49 -6.77
C LEU A 81 22.40 6.72 -5.94
N LYS A 82 22.84 7.81 -6.58
CA LYS A 82 23.18 9.08 -5.89
C LYS A 82 21.97 9.66 -5.19
N THR A 83 20.82 9.69 -5.86
CA THR A 83 19.57 10.17 -5.29
C THR A 83 19.16 9.32 -4.07
N LEU A 84 19.30 8.00 -4.15
CA LEU A 84 19.01 7.10 -3.03
C LEU A 84 19.90 7.39 -1.82
N LYS A 85 21.21 7.56 -2.02
CA LYS A 85 22.17 7.87 -0.94
C LYS A 85 21.86 9.19 -0.23
N GLN A 86 21.31 10.17 -0.94
CA GLN A 86 20.93 11.47 -0.35
C GLN A 86 19.64 11.41 0.48
N ASN A 87 18.91 10.29 0.45
CA ASN A 87 17.64 10.10 1.15
C ASN A 87 17.74 9.03 2.25
N GLU A 88 18.91 8.91 2.90
CA GLU A 88 19.07 8.10 4.12
C GLU A 88 18.03 8.54 5.18
N ASP A 89 17.53 7.57 5.95
CA ASP A 89 16.45 7.69 6.95
C ASP A 89 15.05 8.07 6.42
N ARG A 90 14.81 7.94 5.11
CA ARG A 90 13.48 8.18 4.51
C ARG A 90 12.81 6.89 4.05
N LEU A 91 11.48 6.95 3.95
CA LEU A 91 10.66 5.83 3.47
C LEU A 91 10.77 5.68 1.94
N ILE A 92 11.02 4.47 1.48
CA ILE A 92 11.00 4.11 0.05
C ILE A 92 9.71 3.35 -0.23
N SER A 93 8.93 3.84 -1.20
CA SER A 93 7.74 3.16 -1.71
C SER A 93 8.08 2.45 -3.02
N THR A 94 7.77 1.17 -3.13
CA THR A 94 7.98 0.38 -4.35
C THR A 94 6.66 -0.05 -4.97
N ASN A 95 6.54 0.07 -6.30
CA ASN A 95 5.32 -0.25 -7.05
C ASN A 95 5.08 -1.76 -7.27
N GLY A 96 5.80 -2.64 -6.58
CA GLY A 96 5.74 -4.09 -6.80
C GLY A 96 6.34 -4.89 -5.65
N PHE A 97 6.29 -6.22 -5.76
CA PHE A 97 6.83 -7.13 -4.75
C PHE A 97 8.37 -7.15 -4.75
N LEU A 98 8.98 -7.25 -3.56
CA LEU A 98 10.43 -7.37 -3.42
C LEU A 98 10.82 -8.85 -3.42
N SER A 99 11.48 -9.31 -4.49
CA SER A 99 12.16 -10.62 -4.48
C SER A 99 13.44 -10.49 -3.64
N THR A 100 13.58 -11.35 -2.64
CA THR A 100 14.67 -11.29 -1.66
C THR A 100 15.22 -12.68 -1.36
N SER A 101 16.46 -12.72 -0.90
CA SER A 101 17.13 -13.93 -0.40
C SER A 101 17.49 -13.77 1.07
N ARG A 102 17.41 -14.87 1.81
CA ARG A 102 17.93 -14.97 3.18
C ARG A 102 19.43 -15.27 3.11
N SER A 103 20.21 -14.72 4.05
CA SER A 103 21.59 -15.19 4.29
C SER A 103 21.60 -16.49 5.06
#